data_AF-A0A844WQ47-F1
#
_entry.id   AF-A0A844WQ47-F1
#
_cell.length_a   1.000
_cell.length_b   1.000
_cell.length_c   1.000
_cell.angle_alpha   90.00
_cell.angle_beta   90.00
_cell.angle_gamma   90.00
#
_symmetry.space_group_name_H-M   'P 1'
#
loop_
_entity.id
_entity.type
_entity.pdbx_description
1 polymer ?
#
loop_
_entity_poly.entity_id
_entity_poly.type
_entity_poly.pdbx_seq_one_letter_code
_entity_poly.pdbx_strand_id
1 'polypeptide(L)'
;MLNNSLNKILSRTLFKNNGVKKVAILTIVASLFLAGCGNDQNFKREVDGNEDYLQSPSLKSLIVPEGFLVPIENGDFYIDKTEYKGALGKKLDIRPPSLPIPTISDAFAVYNSGAVTFNAPLSSQVWERIPNSLSKRNIFIASQDSNSIQTGKSFIVRADEEQAVEASYSIKRQLLGDTETITILLTSLTRGADDLTSQPIEVQRYVVGLFNDIMDDVAPDSMRVVPPKSQDKSDEEKDKSESKKPATAVSGAD
;
A
#
# COMPACT_ATOMS: atom_id res chain seq x y z
N MET A 1 70.79 -0.46 6.69
CA MET A 1 69.67 0.34 6.14
C MET A 1 68.47 -0.57 5.97
N LEU A 2 67.33 -0.15 6.54
CA LEU A 2 65.96 -0.65 6.41
C LEU A 2 65.73 -2.14 6.07
N ASN A 3 65.49 -2.98 7.08
CA ASN A 3 64.33 -3.89 7.10
C ASN A 3 64.37 -4.76 8.36
N ASN A 4 63.72 -4.31 9.43
CA ASN A 4 63.19 -5.22 10.46
C ASN A 4 62.09 -4.58 11.34
N SER A 5 61.49 -3.46 10.89
CA SER A 5 60.43 -2.75 11.62
C SER A 5 59.01 -3.23 11.30
N LEU A 6 58.85 -4.25 10.45
CA LEU A 6 57.54 -4.71 9.98
C LEU A 6 57.01 -5.97 10.69
N ASN A 7 57.82 -6.63 11.52
CA ASN A 7 57.42 -7.86 12.22
C ASN A 7 56.93 -7.65 13.66
N LYS A 8 56.67 -6.39 14.06
CA LYS A 8 56.19 -6.05 15.43
C LYS A 8 54.80 -5.40 15.46
N ILE A 9 54.12 -5.30 14.33
CA ILE A 9 52.80 -4.64 14.21
C ILE A 9 51.65 -5.66 14.08
N LEU A 10 51.94 -6.94 13.89
CA LEU A 10 50.92 -7.97 13.67
C LEU A 10 50.45 -8.75 14.90
N SER A 11 50.88 -8.40 16.12
CA SER A 11 50.38 -9.11 17.31
C SER A 11 50.51 -8.24 18.55
N ARG A 12 49.48 -7.44 18.87
CA ARG A 12 49.10 -6.95 20.22
C ARG A 12 48.14 -5.76 20.17
N THR A 13 46.95 -5.94 19.63
CA THR A 13 45.78 -5.12 19.98
C THR A 13 44.54 -6.00 20.08
N LEU A 14 44.67 -7.14 20.77
CA LEU A 14 43.54 -7.93 21.20
C LEU A 14 42.84 -7.22 22.38
N PHE A 15 41.72 -6.56 22.06
CA PHE A 15 40.53 -6.37 22.88
C PHE A 15 40.72 -6.42 24.41
N LYS A 16 41.36 -5.37 24.96
CA LYS A 16 41.55 -5.17 26.39
C LYS A 16 40.52 -4.18 26.96
N ASN A 17 39.23 -4.38 26.66
CA ASN A 17 38.18 -3.69 27.40
C ASN A 17 36.84 -4.47 27.34
N ASN A 18 36.26 -4.80 28.50
CA ASN A 18 35.02 -5.58 28.59
C ASN A 18 33.82 -4.85 27.96
N GLY A 19 33.86 -3.52 27.88
CA GLY A 19 32.84 -2.71 27.19
C GLY A 19 32.86 -2.90 25.67
N VAL A 20 34.05 -2.98 25.06
CA VAL A 20 34.20 -3.10 23.60
C VAL A 20 33.75 -4.48 23.10
N LYS A 21 33.96 -5.54 23.91
CA LYS A 21 33.48 -6.89 23.58
C LYS A 21 31.95 -6.98 23.55
N LYS A 22 31.26 -6.31 24.48
CA LYS A 22 29.78 -6.29 24.52
C LYS A 22 29.18 -5.50 23.35
N VAL A 23 29.80 -4.38 22.97
CA VAL A 23 29.35 -3.54 21.84
C VAL A 23 29.59 -4.25 20.49
N ALA A 24 30.71 -4.97 20.34
CA ALA A 24 30.99 -5.75 19.13
C ALA A 24 30.02 -6.94 18.95
N ILE A 25 29.66 -7.63 20.04
CA ILE A 25 28.68 -8.73 19.98
C ILE A 25 27.28 -8.20 19.66
N LEU A 26 26.87 -7.08 20.27
CA LEU A 26 25.54 -6.50 20.05
C LEU A 26 25.38 -5.98 18.60
N THR A 27 26.44 -5.42 18.01
CA THR A 27 26.42 -4.95 16.61
C THR A 27 26.39 -6.10 15.60
N ILE A 28 27.05 -7.23 15.89
CA ILE A 28 26.97 -8.45 15.05
C ILE A 28 25.58 -9.10 15.17
N VAL A 29 25.01 -9.18 16.37
CA VAL A 29 23.65 -9.73 16.54
C VAL A 29 22.62 -8.83 15.85
N ALA A 30 22.72 -7.50 16.00
CA ALA A 30 21.83 -6.57 15.32
C ALA A 30 21.94 -6.61 13.78
N SER A 31 23.13 -6.85 13.22
CA SER A 31 23.31 -6.97 11.77
C SER A 31 22.74 -8.28 11.20
N LEU A 32 22.76 -9.38 11.96
CA LEU A 32 22.10 -10.63 11.56
C LEU A 32 20.56 -10.52 11.60
N PHE A 33 19.99 -9.73 12.51
CA PHE A 33 18.54 -9.50 12.54
C PHE A 33 18.05 -8.54 11.45
N LEU A 34 18.93 -7.72 10.86
CA LEU A 34 18.57 -6.78 9.78
C LEU A 34 18.36 -7.47 8.42
N ALA A 35 18.90 -8.67 8.22
CA ALA A 35 18.77 -9.42 6.97
C ALA A 35 17.48 -10.27 6.87
N GLY A 36 16.64 -10.27 7.92
CA GLY A 36 15.46 -11.14 8.03
C GLY A 36 14.17 -10.60 7.40
N CYS A 37 14.08 -9.30 7.10
CA CYS A 37 13.00 -8.79 6.26
C CYS A 37 13.52 -8.77 4.81
N GLY A 38 13.14 -9.78 4.03
CA GLY A 38 13.32 -9.74 2.58
C GLY A 38 12.76 -8.43 2.04
N ASN A 39 13.62 -7.63 1.41
CA ASN A 39 13.28 -6.31 0.88
C ASN A 39 12.44 -6.38 -0.40
N ASP A 40 12.17 -7.59 -0.91
CA ASP A 40 11.30 -7.77 -2.06
C ASP A 40 9.86 -7.50 -1.65
N GLN A 41 9.32 -6.36 -2.07
CA GLN A 41 7.92 -5.98 -1.82
C GLN A 41 7.04 -6.28 -3.02
N ASN A 42 7.59 -6.81 -4.11
CA ASN A 42 6.84 -7.04 -5.35
C ASN A 42 5.71 -8.06 -5.15
N PHE A 43 5.86 -9.03 -4.25
CA PHE A 43 4.80 -9.98 -3.90
C PHE A 43 3.48 -9.31 -3.44
N LYS A 44 3.51 -8.04 -2.97
CA LYS A 44 2.31 -7.27 -2.60
C LYS A 44 1.55 -6.73 -3.80
N ARG A 45 2.16 -6.79 -4.99
CA ARG A 45 1.68 -6.20 -6.25
C ARG A 45 1.49 -7.24 -7.34
N GLU A 46 2.12 -8.40 -7.23
CA GLU A 46 2.11 -9.46 -8.22
C GLU A 46 1.02 -10.50 -7.98
N VAL A 47 0.57 -11.15 -9.06
CA VAL A 47 -0.23 -12.39 -8.95
C VAL A 47 0.61 -13.53 -8.37
N ASP A 48 -0.06 -14.40 -7.62
CA ASP A 48 0.56 -15.65 -7.15
C ASP A 48 0.66 -16.68 -8.28
N GLY A 49 1.64 -17.56 -8.21
CA GLY A 49 1.90 -18.62 -9.18
C GLY A 49 2.88 -18.26 -10.30
N ASN A 50 2.88 -19.10 -11.35
CA ASN A 50 3.76 -18.98 -12.51
C ASN A 50 3.09 -18.24 -13.68
N GLU A 51 3.90 -17.86 -14.67
CA GLU A 51 3.45 -17.13 -15.86
C GLU A 51 3.33 -18.05 -17.10
N ASP A 52 3.29 -19.38 -16.91
CA ASP A 52 3.33 -20.36 -18.00
C ASP A 52 2.16 -20.20 -18.98
N TYR A 53 1.02 -19.67 -18.50
CA TYR A 53 -0.14 -19.38 -19.34
C TYR A 53 0.17 -18.38 -20.46
N LEU A 54 1.15 -17.49 -20.29
CA LEU A 54 1.60 -16.54 -21.31
C LEU A 54 2.33 -17.22 -22.48
N GLN A 55 2.84 -18.44 -22.27
CA GLN A 55 3.53 -19.25 -23.28
C GLN A 55 2.61 -20.25 -23.97
N SER A 56 1.30 -20.17 -23.70
CA SER A 56 0.32 -21.09 -24.29
C SER A 56 0.26 -20.94 -25.81
N PRO A 57 0.18 -22.05 -26.57
CA PRO A 57 0.08 -21.99 -28.02
C PRO A 57 -1.21 -21.29 -28.45
N SER A 58 -1.15 -20.53 -29.55
CA SER A 58 -2.30 -19.85 -30.11
C SER A 58 -3.40 -20.83 -30.54
N LEU A 59 -4.66 -20.50 -30.23
CA LEU A 59 -5.83 -21.29 -30.66
C LEU A 59 -5.95 -21.30 -32.19
N LYS A 60 -6.14 -22.50 -32.76
CA LYS A 60 -6.37 -22.72 -34.19
C LYS A 60 -7.79 -23.24 -34.41
N SER A 61 -8.46 -22.73 -35.44
CA SER A 61 -9.78 -23.22 -35.82
C SER A 61 -9.69 -24.64 -36.39
N LEU A 62 -10.72 -25.45 -36.12
CA LEU A 62 -10.82 -26.80 -36.65
C LEU A 62 -11.08 -26.74 -38.17
N ILE A 63 -10.21 -27.38 -38.95
CA ILE A 63 -10.40 -27.50 -40.40
C ILE A 63 -11.29 -28.72 -40.66
N VAL A 64 -12.48 -28.49 -41.20
CA VAL A 64 -13.48 -29.53 -41.48
C VAL A 64 -13.44 -29.89 -42.96
N PRO A 65 -13.16 -31.16 -43.31
CA PRO A 65 -13.22 -31.62 -44.70
C PRO A 65 -14.65 -31.61 -45.27
N GLU A 66 -14.77 -31.57 -46.59
CA GLU A 66 -16.08 -31.64 -47.25
C GLU A 66 -16.82 -32.94 -46.94
N GLY A 67 -18.13 -32.85 -46.74
CA GLY A 67 -19.01 -34.00 -46.44
C GLY A 67 -19.11 -34.36 -44.95
N PHE A 68 -18.39 -33.70 -44.04
CA PHE A 68 -18.49 -33.89 -42.60
C PHE A 68 -19.37 -32.82 -41.92
N LEU A 69 -20.22 -33.24 -40.98
CA LEU A 69 -21.02 -32.36 -40.13
C LEU A 69 -20.35 -32.22 -38.77
N VAL A 70 -20.15 -30.98 -38.32
CA VAL A 70 -19.64 -30.67 -36.98
C VAL A 70 -20.82 -30.29 -36.08
N PRO A 71 -20.80 -30.69 -34.79
CA PRO A 71 -21.77 -30.20 -33.82
C PRO A 71 -21.84 -28.67 -33.81
N ILE A 72 -23.03 -28.14 -33.51
CA ILE A 72 -23.23 -26.71 -33.37
C ILE A 72 -22.36 -26.22 -32.20
N GLU A 73 -21.51 -25.22 -32.45
CA GLU A 73 -20.66 -24.63 -31.42
C GLU A 73 -21.53 -24.01 -30.31
N ASN A 74 -21.25 -24.40 -29.07
CA ASN A 74 -21.82 -23.73 -27.90
C ASN A 74 -20.91 -22.57 -27.50
N GLY A 75 -21.50 -21.40 -27.23
CA GLY A 75 -20.78 -20.17 -26.93
C GLY A 75 -20.09 -20.13 -25.57
N ASP A 76 -20.34 -21.11 -24.68
CA ASP A 76 -19.83 -21.11 -23.30
C ASP A 76 -18.29 -21.01 -23.18
N PHE A 77 -17.55 -21.47 -24.20
CA PHE A 77 -16.08 -21.41 -24.27
C PHE A 77 -15.57 -20.46 -25.36
N TYR A 78 -16.43 -19.63 -25.92
CA TYR A 78 -16.04 -18.65 -26.92
C TYR A 78 -15.22 -17.54 -26.27
N ILE A 79 -14.04 -17.26 -26.83
CA ILE A 79 -13.13 -16.22 -26.33
C ILE A 79 -13.04 -15.13 -27.40
N ASP A 80 -13.48 -13.92 -27.05
CA ASP A 80 -13.32 -12.75 -27.90
C ASP A 80 -11.84 -12.41 -28.10
N LYS A 81 -11.44 -12.35 -29.38
CA LYS A 81 -10.10 -11.92 -29.77
C LYS A 81 -10.06 -10.40 -29.83
N THR A 82 -9.85 -9.78 -28.68
CA THR A 82 -9.62 -8.33 -28.57
C THR A 82 -8.16 -8.08 -28.22
N GLU A 83 -7.54 -7.07 -28.85
CA GLU A 83 -6.21 -6.62 -28.44
C GLU A 83 -6.29 -5.86 -27.12
N TYR A 84 -5.82 -6.48 -26.04
CA TYR A 84 -5.69 -5.83 -24.75
C TYR A 84 -4.34 -5.12 -24.65
N LYS A 85 -4.39 -3.82 -24.33
CA LYS A 85 -3.19 -3.03 -24.04
C LYS A 85 -3.05 -2.92 -22.51
N GLY A 86 -2.04 -3.56 -21.95
CA GLY A 86 -1.81 -3.56 -20.52
C GLY A 86 -0.63 -4.44 -20.12
N ALA A 87 -0.24 -4.35 -18.85
CA ALA A 87 0.74 -5.28 -18.27
C ALA A 87 0.11 -6.67 -18.10
N LEU A 88 0.92 -7.71 -18.25
CA LEU A 88 0.53 -9.12 -18.11
C LEU A 88 1.40 -9.78 -17.04
N GLY A 89 0.88 -10.86 -16.44
CA GLY A 89 1.60 -11.63 -15.43
C GLY A 89 1.98 -10.81 -14.21
N LYS A 90 3.19 -11.01 -13.69
CA LYS A 90 3.78 -10.33 -12.53
C LYS A 90 3.97 -8.84 -12.76
N LYS A 91 4.03 -8.38 -14.01
CA LYS A 91 4.07 -6.92 -14.29
C LYS A 91 2.73 -6.23 -14.02
N LEU A 92 1.63 -6.98 -13.91
CA LEU A 92 0.31 -6.44 -13.59
C LEU A 92 0.22 -6.17 -12.09
N ASP A 93 0.00 -4.91 -11.72
CA ASP A 93 -0.22 -4.49 -10.34
C ASP A 93 -1.66 -4.86 -9.90
N ILE A 94 -1.78 -5.86 -9.02
CA ILE A 94 -3.06 -6.36 -8.51
C ILE A 94 -3.51 -5.73 -7.19
N ARG A 95 -2.82 -4.70 -6.70
CA ARG A 95 -3.25 -3.99 -5.49
C ARG A 95 -4.66 -3.41 -5.68
N PRO A 96 -5.47 -3.33 -4.61
CA PRO A 96 -6.81 -2.79 -4.71
C PRO A 96 -6.79 -1.34 -5.21
N PRO A 97 -7.68 -0.96 -6.14
CA PRO A 97 -7.86 0.43 -6.53
C PRO A 97 -8.18 1.31 -5.32
N SER A 98 -7.50 2.44 -5.20
CA SER A 98 -7.68 3.33 -4.05
C SER A 98 -9.01 4.08 -4.13
N LEU A 99 -9.77 4.06 -3.03
CA LEU A 99 -11.04 4.75 -2.90
C LEU A 99 -10.89 5.99 -2.02
N PRO A 100 -11.43 7.16 -2.41
CA PRO A 100 -11.54 8.33 -1.53
C PRO A 100 -12.46 8.02 -0.34
N ILE A 101 -11.96 8.19 0.88
CA ILE A 101 -12.72 7.98 2.12
C ILE A 101 -12.86 9.34 2.84
N PRO A 102 -13.99 10.05 2.69
CA PRO A 102 -14.24 11.27 3.45
C PRO A 102 -14.49 10.93 4.94
N THR A 103 -13.81 11.66 5.83
CA THR A 103 -13.92 11.50 7.29
C THR A 103 -14.72 12.62 7.96
N ILE A 104 -15.33 13.50 7.17
CA ILE A 104 -16.08 14.65 7.64
C ILE A 104 -17.56 14.36 7.43
N SER A 105 -18.39 14.70 8.41
CA SER A 105 -19.84 14.58 8.27
C SER A 105 -20.31 15.35 7.05
N ASP A 106 -21.21 14.74 6.27
CA ASP A 106 -21.85 15.34 5.09
C ASP A 106 -20.88 15.72 3.96
N ALA A 107 -19.63 15.24 4.03
CA ALA A 107 -18.67 15.34 2.95
C ALA A 107 -18.81 14.14 2.00
N PHE A 108 -18.75 14.42 0.70
CA PHE A 108 -18.68 13.42 -0.36
C PHE A 108 -17.44 13.67 -1.21
N ALA A 109 -16.79 12.59 -1.64
CA ALA A 109 -15.57 12.65 -2.43
C ALA A 109 -15.69 11.73 -3.65
N VAL A 110 -15.21 12.21 -4.79
CA VAL A 110 -15.17 11.47 -6.05
C VAL A 110 -13.78 11.56 -6.64
N TYR A 111 -13.27 10.40 -7.06
CA TYR A 111 -12.16 10.35 -7.98
C TYR A 111 -12.68 10.38 -9.43
N ASN A 112 -12.18 11.31 -10.23
CA ASN A 112 -12.45 11.36 -11.66
C ASN A 112 -11.20 11.82 -12.41
N SER A 113 -10.73 11.00 -13.37
CA SER A 113 -9.72 11.37 -14.37
C SER A 113 -8.49 12.08 -13.78
N GLY A 114 -7.91 11.51 -12.72
CA GLY A 114 -6.69 12.03 -12.10
C GLY A 114 -6.87 13.12 -11.04
N ALA A 115 -8.11 13.47 -10.70
CA ALA A 115 -8.42 14.38 -9.61
C ALA A 115 -9.35 13.75 -8.57
N VAL A 116 -9.16 14.13 -7.30
CA VAL A 116 -10.16 13.90 -6.24
C VAL A 116 -10.86 15.23 -5.97
N THR A 117 -12.17 15.26 -6.17
CA THR A 117 -13.01 16.41 -5.82
C THR A 117 -13.89 16.04 -4.65
N PHE A 118 -13.94 16.88 -3.62
CA PHE A 118 -14.80 16.65 -2.46
C PHE A 118 -15.42 17.94 -1.95
N ASN A 119 -16.63 17.83 -1.39
CA ASN A 119 -17.28 18.92 -0.69
C ASN A 119 -17.09 18.76 0.82
N ALA A 120 -16.99 19.88 1.55
CA ALA A 120 -16.96 19.90 3.00
C ALA A 120 -17.69 21.15 3.54
N PRO A 121 -18.33 21.10 4.73
CA PRO A 121 -18.86 22.29 5.37
C PRO A 121 -17.75 23.28 5.75
N LEU A 122 -17.96 24.60 5.59
CA LEU A 122 -16.94 25.59 5.98
C LEU A 122 -16.57 25.53 7.47
N SER A 123 -17.51 25.09 8.31
CA SER A 123 -17.28 24.86 9.75
C SER A 123 -16.22 23.78 10.04
N SER A 124 -15.94 22.89 9.09
CA SER A 124 -14.92 21.85 9.23
C SER A 124 -13.48 22.35 9.05
N GLN A 125 -13.31 23.54 8.45
CA GLN A 125 -12.02 24.22 8.27
C GLN A 125 -10.95 23.32 7.62
N VAL A 126 -11.33 22.56 6.59
CA VAL A 126 -10.42 21.60 5.94
C VAL A 126 -9.31 22.34 5.24
N TRP A 127 -9.64 23.36 4.47
CA TRP A 127 -8.68 24.14 3.71
C TRP A 127 -7.52 24.66 4.56
N GLU A 128 -7.85 25.20 5.74
CA GLU A 128 -6.90 25.78 6.68
C GLU A 128 -5.96 24.71 7.28
N ARG A 129 -6.36 23.43 7.26
CA ARG A 129 -5.57 22.30 7.76
C ARG A 129 -4.69 21.64 6.71
N ILE A 130 -5.01 21.78 5.41
CA ILE A 130 -4.25 21.17 4.31
C ILE A 130 -2.74 21.49 4.38
N PRO A 131 -2.30 22.74 4.60
CA PRO A 131 -0.86 23.04 4.67
C PRO A 131 -0.12 22.24 5.76
N ASN A 132 -0.76 22.02 6.91
CA ASN A 132 -0.18 21.22 8.00
C ASN A 132 -0.09 19.74 7.60
N SER A 133 -1.12 19.19 6.97
CA SER A 133 -1.11 17.81 6.44
C SER A 133 -0.02 17.59 5.41
N LEU A 134 0.19 18.54 4.50
CA LEU A 134 1.29 18.50 3.54
C LEU A 134 2.66 18.55 4.24
N SER A 135 2.82 19.45 5.21
CA SER A 135 4.07 19.59 5.97
C SER A 135 4.41 18.33 6.77
N LYS A 136 3.43 17.67 7.41
CA LYS A 136 3.63 16.40 8.14
C LYS A 136 4.21 15.30 7.25
N ARG A 137 3.91 15.35 5.96
CA ARG A 137 4.34 14.37 4.96
C ARG A 137 5.56 14.81 4.17
N ASN A 138 6.21 15.92 4.58
CA ASN A 138 7.34 16.52 3.90
C ASN A 138 7.05 16.89 2.43
N ILE A 139 5.79 17.25 2.13
CA ILE A 139 5.39 17.74 0.81
C ILE A 139 5.56 19.26 0.81
N PHE A 140 6.48 19.75 -0.03
CA PHE A 140 6.81 21.16 -0.10
C PHE A 140 5.71 21.97 -0.80
N ILE A 141 5.34 23.12 -0.24
CA ILE A 141 4.40 24.06 -0.88
C ILE A 141 5.21 25.07 -1.70
N ALA A 142 5.05 25.05 -3.03
CA ALA A 142 5.74 25.94 -3.95
C ALA A 142 5.09 27.32 -4.02
N SER A 143 3.76 27.36 -4.01
CA SER A 143 2.99 28.61 -3.95
C SER A 143 1.62 28.36 -3.33
N GLN A 144 1.09 29.37 -2.64
CA GLN A 144 -0.24 29.32 -2.03
C GLN A 144 -0.91 30.69 -2.14
N ASP A 145 -2.20 30.67 -2.42
CA ASP A 145 -3.11 31.82 -2.31
C ASP A 145 -4.37 31.42 -1.50
N SER A 146 -5.36 32.31 -1.47
CA SER A 146 -6.60 32.09 -0.73
C SER A 146 -7.42 30.87 -1.19
N ASN A 147 -7.30 30.45 -2.45
CA ASN A 147 -8.11 29.41 -3.08
C ASN A 147 -7.28 28.38 -3.86
N SER A 148 -5.94 28.47 -3.85
CA SER A 148 -5.07 27.51 -4.51
C SER A 148 -3.79 27.22 -3.72
N ILE A 149 -3.34 25.98 -3.78
CA ILE A 149 -2.07 25.50 -3.27
C ILE A 149 -1.41 24.71 -4.40
N GLN A 150 -0.19 25.09 -4.78
CA GLN A 150 0.67 24.30 -5.66
C GLN A 150 1.80 23.72 -4.84
N THR A 151 2.00 22.40 -4.94
CA THR A 151 3.15 21.75 -4.29
C THR A 151 4.35 21.73 -5.23
N GLY A 152 5.53 21.73 -4.65
CA GLY A 152 6.73 21.31 -5.37
C GLY A 152 6.71 19.80 -5.60
N LYS A 153 7.72 19.33 -6.32
CA LYS A 153 8.05 17.91 -6.40
C LYS A 153 8.54 17.42 -5.04
N SER A 154 7.99 16.31 -4.56
CA SER A 154 8.35 15.73 -3.26
C SER A 154 8.33 14.21 -3.33
N PHE A 155 9.24 13.56 -2.60
CA PHE A 155 9.32 12.11 -2.54
C PHE A 155 8.26 11.54 -1.62
N ILE A 156 7.48 10.59 -2.15
CA ILE A 156 6.46 9.85 -1.44
C ILE A 156 6.92 8.40 -1.32
N VAL A 157 7.08 7.95 -0.09
CA VAL A 157 7.46 6.57 0.25
C VAL A 157 6.21 5.82 0.69
N ARG A 158 6.03 4.60 0.20
CA ARG A 158 4.94 3.71 0.62
C ARG A 158 5.51 2.36 1.05
N ALA A 159 4.86 1.70 2.00
CA ALA A 159 5.31 0.41 2.53
C ALA A 159 5.01 -0.78 1.59
N ASP A 160 4.21 -0.56 0.55
CA ASP A 160 3.84 -1.53 -0.49
C ASP A 160 4.63 -1.30 -1.79
N GLU A 161 5.65 -0.44 -1.78
CA GLU A 161 6.52 -0.16 -2.91
C GLU A 161 7.99 -0.15 -2.48
N GLU A 162 8.88 -0.57 -3.38
CA GLU A 162 10.33 -0.56 -3.12
C GLU A 162 10.97 0.80 -3.39
N GLN A 163 10.47 1.50 -4.41
CA GLN A 163 11.04 2.77 -4.86
C GLN A 163 10.10 3.91 -4.51
N ALA A 164 10.66 4.99 -3.95
CA ALA A 164 9.94 6.22 -3.74
C ALA A 164 9.51 6.82 -5.08
N VAL A 165 8.35 7.48 -5.08
CA VAL A 165 7.82 8.21 -6.24
C VAL A 165 7.90 9.69 -5.96
N GLU A 166 8.33 10.47 -6.95
CA GLU A 166 8.31 11.92 -6.89
C GLU A 166 6.96 12.41 -7.46
N ALA A 167 6.21 13.15 -6.64
CA ALA A 167 4.91 13.67 -7.01
C ALA A 167 4.79 15.17 -6.76
N SER A 168 3.95 15.83 -7.54
CA SER A 168 3.49 17.20 -7.28
C SER A 168 1.98 17.29 -7.49
N TYR A 169 1.35 18.24 -6.82
CA TYR A 169 -0.09 18.39 -6.76
C TYR A 169 -0.53 19.84 -6.93
N SER A 170 -1.71 20.02 -7.50
CA SER A 170 -2.46 21.27 -7.56
C SER A 170 -3.75 21.10 -6.77
N ILE A 171 -3.92 21.88 -5.71
CA ILE A 171 -5.12 21.86 -4.87
C ILE A 171 -5.86 23.18 -5.08
N LYS A 172 -7.14 23.11 -5.42
CA LYS A 172 -8.00 24.28 -5.65
C LYS A 172 -9.23 24.22 -4.77
N ARG A 173 -9.63 25.37 -4.24
CA ARG A 173 -10.84 25.57 -3.44
C ARG A 173 -11.82 26.47 -4.18
N GLN A 174 -13.10 26.12 -4.09
CA GLN A 174 -14.22 26.95 -4.50
C GLN A 174 -15.24 27.01 -3.36
N LEU A 175 -15.64 28.22 -2.98
CA LEU A 175 -16.65 28.44 -1.94
C LEU A 175 -18.05 28.39 -2.58
N LEU A 176 -18.97 27.65 -1.97
CA LEU A 176 -20.36 27.52 -2.39
C LEU A 176 -21.28 27.61 -1.17
N GLY A 177 -21.74 28.82 -0.86
CA GLY A 177 -22.55 29.08 0.33
C GLY A 177 -21.79 28.70 1.61
N ASP A 178 -22.39 27.82 2.41
CA ASP A 178 -21.80 27.32 3.68
C ASP A 178 -20.90 26.09 3.48
N THR A 179 -20.57 25.75 2.24
CA THR A 179 -19.70 24.62 1.88
C THR A 179 -18.50 25.10 1.05
N GLU A 180 -17.42 24.33 1.09
CA GLU A 180 -16.30 24.44 0.16
C GLU A 180 -16.18 23.17 -0.67
N THR A 181 -15.87 23.33 -1.96
CA THR A 181 -15.46 22.24 -2.85
C THR A 181 -13.96 22.34 -3.05
N ILE A 182 -13.24 21.26 -2.75
CA ILE A 182 -11.79 21.17 -2.88
C ILE A 182 -11.47 20.11 -3.93
N THR A 183 -10.63 20.46 -4.89
CA THR A 183 -10.12 19.57 -5.94
C THR A 183 -8.63 19.38 -5.76
N ILE A 184 -8.18 18.14 -5.60
CA ILE A 184 -6.77 17.73 -5.57
C ILE A 184 -6.48 17.09 -6.93
N LEU A 185 -5.57 17.68 -7.70
CA LEU A 185 -5.11 17.19 -8.98
C LEU A 185 -3.63 16.81 -8.88
N LEU A 186 -3.26 15.67 -9.44
CA LEU A 186 -1.87 15.27 -9.59
C LEU A 186 -1.25 15.97 -10.81
N THR A 187 -0.18 16.74 -10.63
CA THR A 187 0.46 17.51 -11.71
C THR A 187 1.69 16.81 -12.30
N SER A 188 2.41 16.02 -11.50
CA SER A 188 3.50 15.18 -11.99
C SER A 188 3.60 13.91 -11.14
N LEU A 189 3.99 12.80 -11.77
CA LEU A 189 4.23 11.53 -11.09
C LEU A 189 5.37 10.78 -11.77
N THR A 190 6.52 10.69 -11.12
CA THR A 190 7.72 10.07 -11.69
C THR A 190 8.36 9.10 -10.73
N ARG A 191 8.77 7.92 -11.23
CA ARG A 191 9.54 6.93 -10.49
C ARG A 191 10.91 6.79 -11.14
N GLY A 192 11.93 7.40 -10.54
CA GLY A 192 13.24 7.51 -11.18
C GLY A 192 13.14 8.29 -12.49
N ALA A 193 13.45 7.64 -13.62
CA ALA A 193 13.33 8.22 -14.95
C ALA A 193 11.96 8.01 -15.61
N ASP A 194 11.12 7.13 -15.05
CA ASP A 194 9.84 6.75 -15.64
C ASP A 194 8.74 7.75 -15.28
N ASP A 195 8.01 8.22 -16.29
CA ASP A 195 6.81 9.04 -16.11
C ASP A 195 5.57 8.13 -15.97
N LEU A 196 4.97 8.18 -14.78
CA LEU A 196 3.80 7.38 -14.42
C LEU A 196 2.48 8.11 -14.65
N THR A 197 2.49 9.36 -15.12
CA THR A 197 1.27 10.15 -15.36
C THR A 197 0.34 9.52 -16.41
N SER A 198 0.89 8.70 -17.30
CA SER A 198 0.13 7.95 -18.31
C SER A 198 -0.56 6.68 -17.77
N GLN A 199 -0.27 6.28 -16.52
CA GLN A 199 -0.79 5.06 -15.90
C GLN A 199 -1.95 5.39 -14.95
N PRO A 200 -3.22 5.16 -15.33
CA PRO A 200 -4.38 5.64 -14.57
C PRO A 200 -4.43 5.12 -13.12
N ILE A 201 -4.02 3.86 -12.92
CA ILE A 201 -4.04 3.23 -11.60
C ILE A 201 -3.01 3.85 -10.64
N GLU A 202 -1.83 4.23 -11.14
CA GLU A 202 -0.80 4.90 -10.33
C GLU A 202 -1.27 6.34 -10.03
N VAL A 203 -1.78 7.05 -11.03
CA VAL A 203 -2.35 8.40 -10.82
C VAL A 203 -3.44 8.36 -9.74
N GLN A 204 -4.40 7.44 -9.85
CA GLN A 204 -5.46 7.25 -8.86
C GLN A 204 -4.88 6.98 -7.47
N ARG A 205 -3.95 6.03 -7.35
CA ARG A 205 -3.34 5.64 -6.07
C ARG A 205 -2.70 6.82 -5.35
N TYR A 206 -1.94 7.66 -6.07
CA TYR A 206 -1.21 8.77 -5.45
C TYR A 206 -2.08 9.99 -5.15
N VAL A 207 -3.10 10.28 -5.96
CA VAL A 207 -4.02 11.40 -5.67
C VAL A 207 -5.03 11.04 -4.58
N VAL A 208 -5.57 9.82 -4.61
CA VAL A 208 -6.47 9.31 -3.57
C VAL A 208 -5.71 9.06 -2.27
N GLY A 209 -4.47 8.59 -2.35
CA GLY A 209 -3.58 8.46 -1.20
C GLY A 209 -3.43 9.78 -0.45
N LEU A 210 -3.05 10.87 -1.15
CA LEU A 210 -2.95 12.20 -0.55
C LEU A 210 -4.28 12.68 0.02
N PHE A 211 -5.39 12.43 -0.66
CA PHE A 211 -6.71 12.78 -0.14
C PHE A 211 -7.02 12.06 1.18
N ASN A 212 -6.89 10.73 1.23
CA ASN A 212 -7.16 9.93 2.43
C ASN A 212 -6.23 10.33 3.59
N ASP A 213 -4.99 10.65 3.25
CA ASP A 213 -3.98 11.17 4.16
C ASP A 213 -4.37 12.52 4.81
N ILE A 214 -4.96 13.43 4.04
CA ILE A 214 -5.52 14.69 4.55
C ILE A 214 -6.77 14.40 5.39
N MET A 215 -7.64 13.49 4.93
CA MET A 215 -8.87 13.11 5.64
C MET A 215 -8.56 12.50 7.02
N ASP A 216 -7.52 11.68 7.15
CA ASP A 216 -7.09 11.12 8.43
C ASP A 216 -6.63 12.22 9.43
N ASP A 217 -5.92 13.23 8.93
CA ASP A 217 -5.47 14.36 9.74
C ASP A 217 -6.62 15.25 10.22
N VAL A 218 -7.60 15.51 9.35
CA VAL A 218 -8.75 16.39 9.67
C VAL A 218 -9.90 15.67 10.34
N ALA A 219 -9.87 14.33 10.39
CA ALA A 219 -10.91 13.51 11.01
C ALA A 219 -11.20 13.98 12.45
N PRO A 220 -12.49 14.11 12.82
CA PRO A 220 -12.86 14.43 14.19
C PRO A 220 -12.47 13.27 15.11
N ASP A 221 -12.20 13.57 16.39
CA ASP A 221 -11.78 12.56 17.37
C ASP A 221 -12.81 11.43 17.54
N SER A 222 -14.09 11.69 17.27
CA SER A 222 -15.15 10.67 17.29
C SER A 222 -14.93 9.54 16.28
N MET A 223 -14.26 9.80 15.15
CA MET A 223 -13.91 8.76 14.17
C MET A 223 -12.62 8.01 14.51
N ARG A 224 -11.83 8.49 15.47
CA ARG A 224 -10.58 7.85 15.90
C ARG A 224 -10.76 6.83 17.02
N VAL A 225 -11.98 6.73 17.57
CA VAL A 225 -12.30 5.76 18.62
C VAL A 225 -12.67 4.43 17.98
N VAL A 226 -11.89 3.38 18.30
CA VAL A 226 -12.23 2.00 17.93
C VAL A 226 -13.59 1.68 18.55
N PRO A 227 -14.60 1.24 17.77
CA PRO A 227 -15.86 0.81 18.34
C PRO A 227 -15.58 -0.23 19.43
N PRO A 228 -16.19 -0.11 20.62
CA PRO A 228 -16.02 -1.13 21.64
C PRO A 228 -16.41 -2.46 21.03
N LYS A 229 -15.52 -3.47 21.14
CA LYS A 229 -15.83 -4.84 20.77
C LYS A 229 -17.19 -5.15 21.37
N SER A 230 -18.16 -5.52 20.54
CA SER A 230 -19.42 -6.07 21.02
C SER A 230 -19.05 -7.25 21.92
N GLN A 231 -19.21 -7.07 23.23
CA GLN A 231 -19.14 -8.18 24.16
C GLN A 231 -20.36 -9.04 23.87
N ASP A 232 -20.23 -9.96 22.93
CA ASP A 232 -21.11 -11.12 22.90
C ASP A 232 -20.87 -11.86 24.22
N LYS A 233 -21.86 -11.79 25.09
CA LYS A 233 -21.94 -12.52 26.36
C LYS A 233 -22.11 -14.03 26.14
N SER A 234 -21.48 -14.61 25.11
CA SER A 234 -21.52 -16.05 24.80
C SER A 234 -20.20 -16.76 25.05
N ASP A 235 -19.09 -16.03 25.26
CA ASP A 235 -17.76 -16.64 25.32
C ASP A 235 -17.24 -16.88 26.75
N GLU A 236 -17.94 -16.36 27.79
CA GLU A 236 -17.57 -16.61 29.20
C GLU A 236 -18.06 -17.96 29.75
N GLU A 237 -18.90 -18.70 29.02
CA GLU A 237 -19.49 -19.96 29.52
C GLU A 237 -18.87 -21.23 28.91
N LYS A 238 -17.99 -21.12 27.91
CA LYS A 238 -17.32 -22.29 27.31
C LYS A 238 -15.98 -22.67 27.93
N ASP A 239 -15.33 -21.78 28.68
CA ASP A 239 -13.97 -22.03 29.18
C ASP A 239 -13.92 -22.55 30.64
N LYS A 240 -15.06 -22.93 31.21
CA LYS A 240 -15.16 -23.50 32.57
C LYS A 240 -15.64 -24.95 32.67
N SER A 241 -15.98 -25.61 31.56
CA SER A 241 -16.50 -26.99 31.60
C SER A 241 -15.49 -28.09 31.22
N GLU A 242 -14.26 -27.78 30.80
CA GLU A 242 -13.33 -28.81 30.30
C GLU A 242 -12.12 -29.12 31.19
N SER A 243 -12.18 -28.76 32.49
CA SER A 243 -11.15 -29.18 33.46
C SER A 243 -11.77 -29.59 34.79
N LYS A 244 -12.37 -30.79 34.81
CA LYS A 244 -12.40 -31.74 35.93
C LYS A 244 -13.40 -32.87 35.63
N LYS A 245 -12.90 -33.97 35.06
CA LYS A 245 -13.55 -35.26 35.23
C LYS A 245 -12.56 -36.20 35.92
N PRO A 246 -12.72 -36.49 37.22
CA PRO A 246 -11.91 -37.50 37.88
C PRO A 246 -12.39 -38.89 37.44
N ALA A 247 -11.43 -39.78 37.20
CA ALA A 247 -11.68 -41.20 37.01
C ALA A 247 -12.22 -41.81 38.30
N THR A 248 -13.32 -42.57 38.25
CA THR A 248 -13.64 -43.58 39.28
C THR A 248 -14.52 -44.70 38.70
N ALA A 249 -13.93 -45.90 38.76
CA ALA A 249 -14.45 -47.25 38.99
C ALA A 249 -15.82 -47.70 38.46
N VAL A 250 -15.74 -48.79 37.70
CA VAL A 250 -16.78 -49.81 37.51
C VAL A 250 -16.95 -50.60 38.81
N SER A 251 -18.18 -50.66 39.33
CA SER A 251 -18.67 -51.74 40.21
C SER A 251 -20.11 -52.05 39.81
N GLY A 252 -20.40 -53.32 39.51
CA GLY A 252 -21.70 -53.78 39.02
C GLY A 252 -22.69 -54.23 40.09
N ALA A 253 -23.96 -54.25 39.66
CA ALA A 253 -25.14 -55.04 40.05
C ALA A 253 -26.30 -54.39 39.25
N ASP A 254 -27.13 -55.06 38.44
CA ASP A 254 -27.62 -56.45 38.40
C ASP A 254 -27.54 -57.06 36.98
#